data_AF-A0A561V6I2-F1
#
_entry.id   AF-A0A561V6I2-F1
#
_cell.length_a   1.000
_cell.length_b   1.000
_cell.length_c   1.000
_cell.angle_alpha   90.00
_cell.angle_beta   90.00
_cell.angle_gamma   90.00
#
_symmetry.space_group_name_H-M   'P 1'
#
loop_
_entity.id
_entity.type
_entity.pdbx_description
1 polymer ?
#
loop_
_entity_poly.entity_id
_entity_poly.type
_entity_poly.pdbx_seq_one_letter_code
_entity_poly.pdbx_strand_id
1 'polypeptide(L)'
;MRRYHDLTRLDPGAHGPGVLTTNYGQARAALQEVAGRTKEPAPRTLLDRLTRNLDIALADMRIGLAPAGSAELDAARREYRALVHRDRFNGICLPNMLAWGRWNGPDGQSPYDDARIRQDVVDTYASPALGFGDPGFLVLERAGDPVPFDVEAQDVDFAGHTVHWTATAPDGVVLEPSSGTLKVRGTRGATARVAGRATADAAAGSHPVTLEFRLADGTRLVPSRVETDIR
;
A
#
# COMPACT_ATOMS: atom_id res chain seq x y z
N MET A 1 -6.59 -24.40 -8.46
CA MET A 1 -6.38 -24.47 -7.00
C MET A 1 -5.34 -25.50 -6.57
N ARG A 2 -5.42 -26.79 -6.92
CA ARG A 2 -4.38 -27.80 -6.55
C ARG A 2 -2.95 -27.37 -6.91
N ARG A 3 -2.72 -26.98 -8.18
CA ARG A 3 -1.41 -26.48 -8.64
C ARG A 3 -0.90 -25.27 -7.85
N TYR A 4 -1.78 -24.34 -7.47
CA TYR A 4 -1.41 -23.20 -6.63
C TYR A 4 -0.91 -23.68 -5.26
N HIS A 5 -1.68 -24.52 -4.59
CA HIS A 5 -1.31 -25.10 -3.29
C HIS A 5 0.02 -25.86 -3.37
N ASP A 6 0.22 -26.69 -4.40
CA ASP A 6 1.45 -27.48 -4.53
C ASP A 6 2.70 -26.61 -4.70
N LEU A 7 2.56 -25.44 -5.32
CA LEU A 7 3.63 -24.47 -5.51
C LEU A 7 3.85 -23.57 -4.28
N THR A 8 2.83 -23.36 -3.44
CA THR A 8 2.90 -22.46 -2.29
C THR A 8 3.04 -23.15 -0.94
N ARG A 9 2.91 -24.49 -0.87
CA ARG A 9 3.02 -25.26 0.38
C ARG A 9 4.43 -25.39 0.96
N LEU A 10 5.46 -24.92 0.24
CA LEU A 10 6.83 -25.04 0.72
C LEU A 10 7.06 -24.12 1.91
N ASP A 11 7.66 -24.66 2.97
CA ASP A 11 8.05 -23.87 4.13
C ASP A 11 9.16 -22.88 3.74
N PRO A 12 8.93 -21.56 3.89
CA PRO A 12 9.94 -20.54 3.62
C PRO A 12 11.22 -20.68 4.46
N GLY A 13 11.14 -21.29 5.66
CA GLY A 13 12.28 -21.54 6.53
C GLY A 13 13.15 -22.73 6.09
N ALA A 14 12.63 -23.61 5.24
CA ALA A 14 13.31 -24.83 4.80
C ALA A 14 13.85 -24.76 3.36
N HIS A 15 13.51 -23.72 2.61
CA HIS A 15 13.86 -23.59 1.19
C HIS A 15 14.53 -22.26 0.89
N GLY A 16 15.53 -22.29 0.01
CA GLY A 16 16.23 -21.08 -0.42
C GLY A 16 15.34 -20.12 -1.22
N PRO A 17 15.62 -18.81 -1.18
CA PRO A 17 14.79 -17.78 -1.81
C PRO A 17 14.64 -17.96 -3.34
N GLY A 18 15.62 -18.54 -4.03
CA GLY A 18 15.52 -18.83 -5.47
C GLY A 18 14.46 -19.88 -5.83
N VAL A 19 14.32 -20.93 -5.01
CA VAL A 19 13.28 -21.96 -5.20
C VAL A 19 11.90 -21.38 -4.94
N LEU A 20 11.75 -20.62 -3.84
CA LEU A 20 10.50 -19.97 -3.48
C LEU A 20 10.08 -18.93 -4.52
N THR A 21 11.01 -18.12 -5.02
CA THR A 21 10.75 -17.12 -6.08
C THR A 21 10.23 -17.80 -7.34
N THR A 22 10.87 -18.90 -7.76
CA THR A 22 10.44 -19.65 -8.94
C THR A 22 9.02 -20.21 -8.77
N ASN A 23 8.76 -20.86 -7.63
CA ASN A 23 7.47 -21.49 -7.39
C ASN A 23 6.34 -20.47 -7.25
N TYR A 24 6.57 -19.36 -6.54
CA TYR A 24 5.57 -18.31 -6.40
C TYR A 24 5.33 -17.59 -7.73
N GLY A 25 6.36 -17.41 -8.55
CA GLY A 25 6.21 -16.90 -9.92
C GLY A 25 5.35 -17.81 -10.80
N GLN A 26 5.54 -19.13 -10.72
CA GLN A 26 4.70 -20.10 -11.42
C GLN A 26 3.27 -20.15 -10.88
N ALA A 27 3.10 -20.04 -9.56
CA ALA A 27 1.78 -19.99 -8.92
C ALA A 27 1.00 -18.75 -9.39
N ARG A 28 1.69 -17.60 -9.47
CA ARG A 28 1.14 -16.33 -9.94
C ARG A 28 0.66 -16.43 -11.38
N ALA A 29 1.51 -16.95 -12.27
CA ALA A 29 1.15 -17.16 -13.68
C ALA A 29 -0.06 -18.10 -13.82
N ALA A 30 -0.13 -19.17 -13.03
CA ALA A 30 -1.26 -20.09 -13.03
C ALA A 30 -2.58 -19.43 -12.57
N LEU A 31 -2.53 -18.55 -11.56
CA LEU A 31 -3.71 -17.80 -11.13
C LEU A 31 -4.16 -16.81 -12.19
N GLN A 32 -3.24 -16.07 -12.82
CA GLN A 32 -3.53 -15.12 -13.88
C GLN A 32 -4.16 -15.80 -15.12
N GLU A 33 -3.66 -16.97 -15.51
CA GLU A 33 -4.23 -17.78 -16.59
C GLU A 33 -5.70 -18.15 -16.31
N VAL A 34 -5.98 -18.63 -15.09
CA VAL A 34 -7.34 -19.03 -14.69
C VAL A 34 -8.26 -17.80 -14.57
N ALA A 35 -7.75 -16.68 -14.03
CA ALA A 35 -8.50 -15.42 -13.94
C ALA A 35 -8.90 -14.89 -15.33
N GLY A 36 -8.04 -15.05 -16.34
CA GLY A 36 -8.34 -14.70 -17.73
C GLY A 36 -9.49 -15.50 -18.36
N ARG A 37 -9.74 -16.72 -17.87
CA ARG A 37 -10.82 -17.60 -18.35
C ARG A 37 -12.10 -17.53 -17.51
N THR A 38 -12.00 -17.01 -16.29
CA THR A 38 -13.12 -16.94 -15.34
C THR A 38 -14.03 -15.76 -15.66
N LYS A 39 -15.30 -16.06 -15.96
CA LYS A 39 -16.34 -15.06 -16.27
C LYS A 39 -17.16 -14.63 -15.03
N GLU A 40 -17.15 -15.43 -13.98
CA GLU A 40 -17.90 -15.16 -12.75
C GLU A 40 -17.16 -14.18 -11.82
N PRO A 41 -17.85 -13.19 -11.21
CA PRO A 41 -17.21 -12.20 -10.35
C PRO A 41 -16.57 -12.79 -9.08
N ALA A 42 -17.26 -13.68 -8.37
CA ALA A 42 -16.78 -14.16 -7.07
C ALA A 42 -15.49 -15.02 -7.17
N PRO A 43 -15.39 -16.00 -8.09
CA PRO A 43 -14.14 -16.74 -8.28
C PRO A 43 -13.02 -15.82 -8.81
N ARG A 44 -13.35 -14.80 -9.62
CA ARG A 44 -12.38 -13.82 -10.10
C ARG A 44 -11.78 -12.99 -8.96
N THR A 45 -12.60 -12.53 -8.01
CA THR A 45 -12.13 -11.80 -6.82
C THR A 45 -11.18 -12.65 -5.98
N LEU A 46 -11.49 -13.94 -5.77
CA LEU A 46 -10.59 -14.85 -5.06
C LEU A 46 -9.24 -14.98 -5.76
N LEU A 47 -9.23 -15.21 -7.07
CA LEU A 47 -8.01 -15.35 -7.87
C LEU A 47 -7.18 -14.05 -7.86
N ASP A 48 -7.82 -12.89 -7.96
CA ASP A 48 -7.16 -11.58 -7.86
C ASP A 48 -6.47 -11.42 -6.49
N ARG A 49 -7.15 -11.77 -5.38
CA ARG A 49 -6.59 -11.68 -4.02
C ARG A 49 -5.42 -12.64 -3.81
N LEU A 50 -5.51 -13.87 -4.31
CA LEU A 50 -4.40 -14.83 -4.23
C LEU A 50 -3.19 -14.39 -5.09
N THR A 51 -3.44 -13.75 -6.23
CA THR A 51 -2.37 -13.23 -7.11
C THR A 51 -1.59 -12.12 -6.43
N ARG A 52 -2.30 -11.16 -5.82
CA ARG A 52 -1.69 -10.05 -5.07
C ARG A 52 -0.89 -10.50 -3.84
N ASN A 53 -1.34 -11.56 -3.14
CA ASN A 53 -0.54 -12.20 -2.07
C ASN A 53 0.82 -12.67 -2.60
N LEU A 54 0.83 -13.27 -3.80
CA LEU A 54 2.08 -13.68 -4.43
C LEU A 54 2.91 -12.49 -4.90
N ASP A 55 2.30 -11.41 -5.40
CA ASP A 55 3.01 -10.17 -5.75
C ASP A 55 3.79 -9.62 -4.54
N ILE A 56 3.12 -9.53 -3.37
CA ILE A 56 3.76 -9.09 -2.12
C ILE A 56 4.89 -10.05 -1.70
N ALA A 57 4.66 -11.36 -1.73
CA ALA A 57 5.66 -12.34 -1.35
C ALA A 57 6.89 -12.35 -2.29
N LEU A 58 6.68 -12.15 -3.59
CA LEU A 58 7.75 -12.01 -4.57
C LEU A 58 8.56 -10.73 -4.37
N ALA A 59 7.89 -9.61 -4.10
CA ALA A 59 8.56 -8.36 -3.75
C ALA A 59 9.37 -8.48 -2.44
N ASP A 60 8.85 -9.20 -1.45
CA ASP A 60 9.55 -9.48 -0.20
C ASP A 60 10.85 -10.29 -0.43
N MET A 61 10.76 -11.36 -1.23
CA MET A 61 11.94 -12.17 -1.59
C MET A 61 12.97 -11.36 -2.36
N ARG A 62 12.54 -10.42 -3.20
CA ARG A 62 13.44 -9.52 -3.95
C ARG A 62 14.28 -8.66 -3.00
N ILE A 63 13.72 -8.21 -1.87
CA ILE A 63 14.50 -7.49 -0.83
C ILE A 63 15.60 -8.38 -0.26
N GLY A 64 15.29 -9.64 0.06
CA GLY A 64 16.27 -10.59 0.61
C GLY A 64 17.35 -11.04 -0.38
N LEU A 65 17.07 -10.97 -1.68
CA LEU A 65 17.99 -11.34 -2.76
C LEU A 65 18.86 -10.18 -3.25
N ALA A 66 18.39 -8.94 -3.11
CA ALA A 66 19.09 -7.77 -3.61
C ALA A 66 20.39 -7.49 -2.82
N PRO A 67 21.50 -7.09 -3.49
CA PRO A 67 22.75 -6.77 -2.80
C PRO A 67 22.58 -5.62 -1.80
N ALA A 68 23.22 -5.71 -0.65
CA ALA A 68 23.19 -4.67 0.38
C ALA A 68 23.69 -3.32 -0.17
N GLY A 69 22.96 -2.24 0.13
CA GLY A 69 23.30 -0.87 -0.33
C GLY A 69 23.12 -0.62 -1.83
N SER A 70 22.50 -1.55 -2.57
CA SER A 70 22.29 -1.38 -4.01
C SER A 70 21.01 -0.60 -4.35
N ALA A 71 21.01 0.05 -5.51
CA ALA A 71 19.79 0.65 -6.08
C ALA A 71 18.68 -0.38 -6.32
N GLU A 72 19.04 -1.65 -6.54
CA GLU A 72 18.08 -2.75 -6.66
C GLU A 72 17.36 -3.02 -5.34
N LEU A 73 18.09 -3.02 -4.22
CA LEU A 73 17.50 -3.17 -2.89
C LEU A 73 16.52 -2.04 -2.58
N ASP A 74 16.88 -0.80 -2.92
CA ASP A 74 15.99 0.34 -2.75
C ASP A 74 14.73 0.22 -3.62
N ALA A 75 14.89 -0.20 -4.88
CA ALA A 75 13.75 -0.44 -5.77
C ALA A 75 12.83 -1.55 -5.24
N ALA A 76 13.39 -2.66 -4.75
CA ALA A 76 12.63 -3.77 -4.17
C ALA A 76 11.86 -3.34 -2.91
N ARG A 77 12.48 -2.53 -2.03
CA ARG A 77 11.82 -1.97 -0.85
C ARG A 77 10.67 -1.05 -1.21
N ARG A 78 10.86 -0.19 -2.21
CA ARG A 78 9.80 0.70 -2.72
C ARG A 78 8.63 -0.08 -3.28
N GLU A 79 8.90 -1.09 -4.12
CA GLU A 79 7.87 -1.96 -4.70
C GLU A 79 7.07 -2.71 -3.63
N TYR A 80 7.76 -3.33 -2.66
CA TYR A 80 7.11 -4.03 -1.56
C TYR A 80 6.23 -3.09 -0.72
N ARG A 81 6.73 -1.89 -0.39
CA ARG A 81 5.98 -0.89 0.37
C ARG A 81 4.72 -0.43 -0.38
N ALA A 82 4.84 -0.14 -1.67
CA ALA A 82 3.71 0.23 -2.53
C ALA A 82 2.63 -0.87 -2.58
N LEU A 83 3.04 -2.14 -2.75
CA LEU A 83 2.11 -3.28 -2.79
C LEU A 83 1.39 -3.47 -1.46
N VAL A 84 2.11 -3.43 -0.32
CA VAL A 84 1.48 -3.59 1.00
C VAL A 84 0.48 -2.46 1.28
N HIS A 85 0.82 -1.21 0.98
CA HIS A 85 -0.10 -0.09 1.17
C HIS A 85 -1.34 -0.21 0.29
N ARG A 86 -1.18 -0.56 -0.99
CA ARG A 86 -2.31 -0.70 -1.92
C ARG A 86 -3.25 -1.85 -1.54
N ASP A 87 -2.70 -2.98 -1.09
CA ASP A 87 -3.48 -4.21 -0.88
C ASP A 87 -3.92 -4.45 0.56
N ARG A 88 -3.59 -3.55 1.50
CA ARG A 88 -3.96 -3.62 2.92
C ARG A 88 -5.46 -3.90 3.15
N PHE A 89 -6.32 -3.31 2.34
CA PHE A 89 -7.78 -3.39 2.45
C PHE A 89 -8.36 -4.71 1.98
N ASN A 90 -7.59 -5.47 1.21
CA ASN A 90 -8.03 -6.72 0.63
C ASN A 90 -7.75 -7.92 1.56
N GLY A 91 -7.26 -7.68 2.78
CA GLY A 91 -6.90 -8.72 3.75
C GLY A 91 -5.68 -9.57 3.32
N ILE A 92 -4.83 -9.01 2.46
CA ILE A 92 -3.73 -9.72 1.79
C ILE A 92 -2.45 -9.67 2.62
N CYS A 93 -2.23 -8.61 3.38
CA CYS A 93 -1.06 -8.47 4.24
C CYS A 93 -1.48 -7.94 5.59
N LEU A 94 -0.77 -8.32 6.66
CA LEU A 94 -0.69 -7.60 7.92
C LEU A 94 0.80 -7.32 8.16
N PRO A 95 1.23 -6.05 8.28
CA PRO A 95 2.63 -5.74 8.53
C PRO A 95 3.01 -6.28 9.90
N ASN A 96 4.03 -7.14 9.94
CA ASN A 96 4.68 -7.59 11.17
C ASN A 96 6.00 -6.83 11.38
N MET A 97 6.61 -6.93 12.56
CA MET A 97 7.88 -6.23 12.84
C MET A 97 9.02 -6.61 11.87
N LEU A 98 9.00 -7.82 11.32
CA LEU A 98 9.98 -8.24 10.32
C LEU A 98 9.78 -7.48 9.00
N ALA A 99 8.55 -7.12 8.64
CA ALA A 99 8.26 -6.25 7.50
C ALA A 99 8.85 -4.84 7.70
N TRP A 100 8.87 -4.32 8.94
CA TRP A 100 9.49 -3.04 9.24
C TRP A 100 10.99 -3.02 8.96
N GLY A 101 11.72 -4.04 9.42
CA GLY A 101 13.16 -4.18 9.12
C GLY A 101 13.42 -4.33 7.62
N ARG A 102 12.52 -4.99 6.88
CA ARG A 102 12.60 -5.07 5.42
C ARG A 102 12.30 -3.73 4.74
N TRP A 103 11.36 -2.93 5.26
CA TRP A 103 11.03 -1.59 4.76
C TRP A 103 12.15 -0.58 4.92
N ASN A 104 12.85 -0.60 6.05
CA ASN A 104 13.76 0.48 6.45
C ASN A 104 15.23 0.05 6.50
N GLY A 105 15.50 -1.24 6.35
CA GLY A 105 16.84 -1.81 6.41
C GLY A 105 17.40 -1.94 7.82
N PRO A 106 18.61 -2.50 7.94
CA PRO A 106 19.26 -2.77 9.23
C PRO A 106 19.65 -1.49 9.98
N ASP A 107 19.92 -0.39 9.27
CA ASP A 107 20.32 0.90 9.83
C ASP A 107 19.11 1.81 10.16
N GLY A 108 17.91 1.40 9.78
CA GLY A 108 16.71 2.01 10.31
C GLY A 108 16.72 1.79 11.82
N GLN A 109 16.90 2.85 12.62
CA GLN A 109 16.54 2.79 14.03
C GLN A 109 15.08 2.40 14.09
N SER A 110 14.74 1.29 14.73
CA SER A 110 13.34 0.96 15.03
C SER A 110 12.82 2.04 15.97
N PRO A 111 11.94 2.98 15.56
CA PRO A 111 11.49 4.02 16.47
C PRO A 111 10.42 3.50 17.45
N TYR A 112 10.27 2.18 17.66
CA TYR A 112 9.01 1.56 18.09
C TYR A 112 9.05 0.69 19.35
N ASP A 113 8.04 0.92 20.20
CA ASP A 113 7.43 -0.03 21.14
C ASP A 113 6.34 -0.83 20.38
N ASP A 114 6.31 -2.16 20.58
CA ASP A 114 5.38 -3.11 19.92
C ASP A 114 3.90 -2.73 20.11
N ALA A 115 3.56 -2.07 21.22
CA ALA A 115 2.19 -1.59 21.48
C ALA A 115 1.74 -0.50 20.50
N ARG A 116 2.62 0.44 20.13
CA ARG A 116 2.28 1.53 19.19
C ARG A 116 2.12 1.02 17.78
N ILE A 117 2.93 0.05 17.35
CA ILE A 117 2.76 -0.60 16.04
C ILE A 117 1.42 -1.31 15.97
N ARG A 118 1.05 -2.08 17.00
CA ARG A 118 -0.25 -2.76 17.02
C ARG A 118 -1.40 -1.75 16.96
N GLN A 119 -1.28 -0.62 17.65
CA GLN A 119 -2.28 0.45 17.59
C GLN A 119 -2.34 1.11 16.21
N ASP A 120 -1.19 1.49 15.63
CA ASP A 120 -1.14 2.07 14.28
C ASP A 120 -1.66 1.08 13.24
N VAL A 121 -1.33 -0.20 13.35
CA VAL A 121 -1.88 -1.26 12.49
C VAL A 121 -3.38 -1.38 12.69
N VAL A 122 -3.89 -1.43 13.92
CA VAL A 122 -5.33 -1.49 14.19
C VAL A 122 -6.04 -0.27 13.62
N ASP A 123 -5.57 0.94 13.90
CA ASP A 123 -6.21 2.20 13.47
C ASP A 123 -6.11 2.37 11.96
N THR A 124 -4.99 1.98 11.36
CA THR A 124 -4.74 2.08 9.93
C THR A 124 -5.48 1.00 9.16
N TYR A 125 -5.57 -0.24 9.66
CA TYR A 125 -6.33 -1.33 9.03
C TYR A 125 -7.83 -1.18 9.21
N ALA A 126 -8.28 -0.68 10.36
CA ALA A 126 -9.69 -0.38 10.59
C ALA A 126 -10.13 0.90 9.85
N SER A 127 -9.20 1.68 9.29
CA SER A 127 -9.56 2.90 8.60
C SER A 127 -10.32 2.59 7.30
N PRO A 128 -11.55 3.11 7.12
CA PRO A 128 -12.38 2.93 5.92
C PRO A 128 -11.75 3.39 4.60
N ALA A 129 -10.77 4.28 4.72
CA ALA A 129 -10.12 4.95 3.62
C ALA A 129 -8.73 5.43 4.04
N LEU A 130 -7.87 5.68 3.06
CA LEU A 130 -6.50 6.15 3.29
C LEU A 130 -6.00 6.94 2.10
N GLY A 131 -5.06 7.85 2.33
CA GLY A 131 -4.13 8.25 1.27
C GLY A 131 -2.78 7.58 1.44
N PHE A 132 -2.15 7.23 0.32
CA PHE A 132 -0.78 6.74 0.31
C PHE A 132 -0.03 7.35 -0.86
N GLY A 133 1.20 7.80 -0.59
CA GLY A 133 2.17 8.12 -1.64
C GLY A 133 2.60 6.83 -2.35
N ASP A 134 3.15 6.97 -3.56
CA ASP A 134 3.90 5.90 -4.23
C ASP A 134 5.39 6.23 -4.10
N PRO A 135 6.16 5.54 -3.22
CA PRO A 135 5.96 4.18 -2.71
C PRO A 135 5.47 4.08 -1.25
N GLY A 136 4.95 5.15 -0.66
CA GLY A 136 4.35 5.16 0.69
C GLY A 136 4.52 6.49 1.42
N PHE A 137 5.35 7.37 0.86
CA PHE A 137 5.59 8.74 1.28
C PHE A 137 5.73 9.60 0.01
N LEU A 138 5.51 10.90 0.14
CA LEU A 138 5.53 11.84 -0.97
C LEU A 138 6.81 12.68 -0.91
N VAL A 139 7.72 12.53 -1.87
CA VAL A 139 8.90 13.41 -1.97
C VAL A 139 8.54 14.60 -2.84
N LEU A 140 8.69 15.81 -2.32
CA LEU A 140 8.37 17.04 -3.03
C LEU A 140 9.62 17.92 -3.13
N GLU A 141 10.03 18.24 -4.35
CA GLU A 141 11.06 19.25 -4.58
C GLU A 141 10.44 20.65 -4.53
N ARG A 142 11.06 21.59 -3.84
CA ARG A 142 10.61 23.00 -3.84
C ARG A 142 10.60 23.58 -5.24
N ALA A 143 9.48 24.21 -5.59
CA ALA A 143 9.18 24.68 -6.94
C ALA A 143 9.20 23.58 -8.03
N GLY A 144 9.23 22.31 -7.63
CA GLY A 144 9.24 21.17 -8.53
C GLY A 144 7.89 20.88 -9.18
N ASP A 145 7.87 19.80 -9.95
CA ASP A 145 6.67 19.29 -10.60
C ASP A 145 5.72 18.64 -9.59
N PRO A 146 4.41 18.63 -9.86
CA PRO A 146 3.45 17.92 -9.03
C PRO A 146 3.74 16.42 -8.99
N VAL A 147 3.69 15.84 -7.79
CA VAL A 147 3.88 14.40 -7.55
C VAL A 147 2.54 13.77 -7.16
N PRO A 148 2.13 12.68 -7.84
CA PRO A 148 0.85 12.04 -7.55
C PRO A 148 0.90 11.18 -6.28
N PHE A 149 -0.20 11.16 -5.54
CA PHE A 149 -0.54 10.15 -4.56
C PHE A 149 -2.01 9.77 -4.69
N ASP A 150 -2.38 8.62 -4.13
CA ASP A 150 -3.73 8.08 -4.27
C ASP A 150 -4.47 8.14 -2.94
N VAL A 151 -5.77 8.45 -3.00
CA VAL A 151 -6.73 8.34 -1.90
C VAL A 151 -7.71 7.23 -2.25
N GLU A 152 -7.80 6.21 -1.40
CA GLU A 152 -8.57 5.00 -1.67
C GLU A 152 -9.51 4.65 -0.51
N ALA A 153 -10.73 4.20 -0.83
CA ALA A 153 -11.70 3.68 0.12
C ALA A 153 -11.76 2.14 0.05
N GLN A 154 -11.84 1.49 1.20
CA GLN A 154 -11.89 0.03 1.37
C GLN A 154 -13.15 -0.58 0.76
N ASP A 155 -13.02 -1.78 0.21
CA ASP A 155 -14.10 -2.54 -0.42
C ASP A 155 -14.94 -3.35 0.57
N VAL A 156 -14.33 -4.00 1.57
CA VAL A 156 -15.02 -5.00 2.42
C VAL A 156 -15.99 -4.38 3.43
N ASP A 157 -15.61 -3.31 4.12
CA ASP A 157 -16.43 -2.70 5.18
C ASP A 157 -17.33 -1.55 4.67
N PHE A 158 -17.09 -1.06 3.45
CA PHE A 158 -17.77 0.12 2.88
C PHE A 158 -18.42 -0.14 1.52
N ALA A 159 -18.61 -1.41 1.14
CA ALA A 159 -19.39 -1.74 -0.06
C ALA A 159 -20.77 -1.08 -0.02
N GLY A 160 -21.07 -0.24 -1.01
CA GLY A 160 -22.34 0.49 -1.08
C GLY A 160 -22.36 1.83 -0.33
N HIS A 161 -21.28 2.19 0.36
CA HIS A 161 -21.13 3.50 1.00
C HIS A 161 -20.45 4.51 0.06
N THR A 162 -20.80 5.78 0.27
CA THR A 162 -20.11 6.93 -0.35
C THR A 162 -19.25 7.58 0.73
N VAL A 163 -17.95 7.74 0.43
CA VAL A 163 -16.97 8.37 1.31
C VAL A 163 -16.59 9.72 0.72
N HIS A 164 -16.76 10.79 1.49
CA HIS A 164 -16.22 12.11 1.20
C HIS A 164 -14.85 12.24 1.86
N TRP A 165 -13.92 12.89 1.17
CA TRP A 165 -12.58 13.13 1.70
C TRP A 165 -12.14 14.57 1.50
N THR A 166 -11.28 15.05 2.40
CA THR A 166 -10.65 16.37 2.33
C THR A 166 -9.20 16.25 2.75
N ALA A 167 -8.31 16.90 2.00
CA ALA A 167 -6.89 16.92 2.24
C ALA A 167 -6.47 18.30 2.76
N THR A 168 -5.73 18.30 3.86
CA THR A 168 -5.09 19.49 4.43
C THR A 168 -3.59 19.33 4.27
N ALA A 169 -3.00 20.27 3.54
CA ALA A 169 -1.57 20.32 3.30
C ALA A 169 -0.85 21.14 4.38
N PRO A 170 0.45 20.88 4.63
CA PRO A 170 1.29 21.81 5.37
C PRO A 170 1.51 23.11 4.58
N ASP A 171 1.95 24.17 5.28
CA ASP A 171 2.25 25.46 4.65
C ASP A 171 3.28 25.31 3.52
N GLY A 172 3.01 25.97 2.39
CA GLY A 172 3.84 25.87 1.19
C GLY A 172 3.61 24.61 0.34
N VAL A 173 2.64 23.76 0.66
CA VAL A 173 2.22 22.64 -0.19
C VAL A 173 0.84 22.88 -0.77
N VAL A 174 0.70 22.66 -2.09
CA VAL A 174 -0.56 22.75 -2.83
C VAL A 174 -1.01 21.34 -3.22
N LEU A 175 -2.31 21.05 -3.04
CA LEU A 175 -2.92 19.76 -3.33
C LEU A 175 -4.06 19.92 -4.32
N GLU A 176 -4.05 19.16 -5.41
CA GLU A 176 -5.09 19.20 -6.43
C GLU A 176 -5.53 17.78 -6.90
N PRO A 177 -6.81 17.41 -6.73
CA PRO A 177 -7.82 18.11 -5.93
C PRO A 177 -7.53 17.99 -4.43
N SER A 178 -7.96 18.97 -3.64
CA SER A 178 -7.86 18.93 -2.17
C SER A 178 -9.08 18.27 -1.51
N SER A 179 -10.09 17.87 -2.26
CA SER A 179 -11.25 17.15 -1.74
C SER A 179 -11.93 16.34 -2.85
N GLY A 180 -12.73 15.36 -2.45
CA GLY A 180 -13.43 14.53 -3.42
C GLY A 180 -14.40 13.54 -2.80
N THR A 181 -14.87 12.61 -3.63
CA THR A 181 -15.83 11.58 -3.23
C THR A 181 -15.46 10.24 -3.86
N LEU A 182 -15.42 9.21 -3.04
CA LEU A 182 -15.14 7.84 -3.40
C LEU A 182 -16.44 7.03 -3.30
N LYS A 183 -16.83 6.39 -4.39
CA LYS A 183 -18.03 5.54 -4.44
C LYS A 183 -17.60 4.09 -4.54
N VAL A 184 -17.64 3.37 -3.43
CA VAL A 184 -17.22 1.96 -3.38
C VAL A 184 -18.27 1.10 -4.08
N ARG A 185 -17.92 0.51 -5.22
CA ARG A 185 -18.80 -0.34 -6.03
C ARG A 185 -18.25 -1.75 -6.10
N GLY A 186 -18.64 -2.59 -5.15
CA GLY A 186 -18.25 -4.00 -5.10
C GLY A 186 -16.84 -4.20 -4.54
N THR A 187 -16.14 -5.23 -5.01
CA THR A 187 -14.90 -5.76 -4.38
C THR A 187 -13.61 -5.07 -4.84
N ARG A 188 -13.69 -3.82 -5.30
CA ARG A 188 -12.51 -3.01 -5.61
C ARG A 188 -12.70 -1.65 -4.98
N GLY A 189 -11.65 -1.18 -4.32
CA GLY A 189 -11.62 0.16 -3.75
C GLY A 189 -11.89 1.23 -4.81
N ALA A 190 -12.52 2.31 -4.38
CA ALA A 190 -12.62 3.51 -5.20
C ALA A 190 -11.39 4.37 -4.93
N THR A 191 -10.71 4.82 -5.99
CA THR A 191 -9.49 5.60 -5.90
C THR A 191 -9.69 6.99 -6.50
N ALA A 192 -9.13 8.01 -5.86
CA ALA A 192 -8.94 9.34 -6.42
C ALA A 192 -7.44 9.65 -6.44
N ARG A 193 -6.96 10.22 -7.54
CA ARG A 193 -5.57 10.67 -7.64
C ARG A 193 -5.47 12.14 -7.26
N VAL A 194 -4.52 12.46 -6.39
CA VAL A 194 -4.20 13.81 -5.93
C VAL A 194 -2.77 14.14 -6.33
N ALA A 195 -2.54 15.34 -6.84
CA ALA A 195 -1.22 15.86 -7.12
C ALA A 195 -0.80 16.82 -6.01
N GLY A 196 0.35 16.56 -5.39
CA GLY A 196 0.96 17.45 -4.41
C GLY A 196 2.14 18.20 -5.00
N ARG A 197 2.30 19.49 -4.69
CA ARG A 197 3.41 20.33 -5.15
C ARG A 197 3.89 21.24 -4.03
N ALA A 198 5.21 21.30 -3.80
CA ALA A 198 5.81 22.28 -2.90
C ALA A 198 6.10 23.60 -3.64
N THR A 199 5.76 24.73 -3.02
CA THR A 199 6.16 26.07 -3.49
C THR A 199 7.66 26.28 -3.26
N ALA A 200 8.22 27.35 -3.84
CA ALA A 200 9.63 27.70 -3.63
C ALA A 200 9.97 27.97 -2.16
N ASP A 201 9.00 28.51 -1.41
CA ASP A 201 9.17 28.96 -0.02
C ASP A 201 8.71 27.90 1.01
N ALA A 202 8.36 26.69 0.57
CA ALA A 202 7.97 25.62 1.47
C ALA A 202 9.11 25.29 2.45
N ALA A 203 8.77 25.02 3.71
CA ALA A 203 9.76 24.58 4.69
C ALA A 203 10.29 23.20 4.31
N ALA A 204 11.61 23.02 4.33
CA ALA A 204 12.23 21.72 4.09
C ALA A 204 12.04 20.80 5.30
N GLY A 205 11.96 19.49 5.02
CA GLY A 205 11.83 18.44 6.05
C GLY A 205 10.53 17.64 5.93
N SER A 206 10.24 16.89 6.99
CA SER A 206 9.09 15.97 7.02
C SER A 206 7.84 16.65 7.54
N HIS A 207 6.79 16.66 6.72
CA HIS A 207 5.50 17.25 7.04
C HIS A 207 4.36 16.33 6.61
N PRO A 208 3.29 16.16 7.40
CA PRO A 208 2.17 15.32 7.00
C PRO A 208 1.13 16.09 6.18
N VAL A 209 0.65 15.49 5.09
CA VAL A 209 -0.67 15.82 4.52
C VAL A 209 -1.70 15.01 5.30
N THR A 210 -2.70 15.70 5.87
CA THR A 210 -3.79 15.05 6.62
C THR A 210 -4.99 14.86 5.71
N LEU A 211 -5.58 13.67 5.73
CA LEU A 211 -6.79 13.34 5.00
C LEU A 211 -7.90 13.02 5.99
N GLU A 212 -8.94 13.83 5.97
CA GLU A 212 -10.16 13.58 6.72
C GLU A 212 -11.18 12.85 5.85
N PHE A 213 -11.92 11.93 6.46
CA PHE A 213 -12.93 11.14 5.78
C PHE A 213 -14.28 11.19 6.49
N ARG A 214 -15.35 11.19 5.71
CA ARG A 214 -16.73 11.15 6.20
C ARG A 214 -17.59 10.26 5.33
N LEU A 215 -18.54 9.55 5.93
CA LEU A 215 -19.62 8.89 5.19
C LEU A 215 -20.66 9.92 4.73
N ALA A 216 -21.50 9.51 3.77
CA ALA A 216 -22.60 10.34 3.27
C ALA A 216 -23.62 10.77 4.35
N ASP A 217 -23.73 10.01 5.45
CA ASP A 217 -24.56 10.36 6.61
C ASP A 217 -23.88 11.33 7.59
N GLY A 218 -22.65 11.76 7.29
CA GLY A 218 -21.86 12.68 8.10
C GLY A 218 -20.96 12.02 9.16
N THR A 219 -21.01 10.69 9.31
CA THR A 219 -20.17 9.94 10.24
C THR A 219 -18.69 10.20 9.95
N ARG A 220 -17.96 10.67 10.96
CA ARG A 220 -16.51 10.89 10.86
C ARG A 220 -15.78 9.56 10.94
N LEU A 221 -14.79 9.41 10.08
CA LEU A 221 -13.93 8.24 9.99
C LEU A 221 -12.53 8.61 10.48
N VAL A 222 -11.69 7.59 10.73
CA VAL A 222 -10.30 7.80 11.17
C VAL A 222 -9.54 8.58 10.08
N PRO A 223 -8.86 9.69 10.41
CA PRO A 223 -8.07 10.42 9.43
C PRO A 223 -6.81 9.66 9.05
N SER A 224 -6.36 9.86 7.81
CA SER A 224 -5.10 9.32 7.31
C SER A 224 -4.03 10.40 7.27
N ARG A 225 -2.77 9.99 7.34
CA ARG A 225 -1.61 10.86 7.08
C ARG A 225 -0.79 10.32 5.92
N VAL A 226 -0.45 11.19 4.98
CA VAL A 226 0.57 10.93 3.97
C VAL A 226 1.80 11.72 4.39
N GLU A 227 2.85 11.00 4.79
CA GLU A 227 4.12 11.65 5.12
C GLU A 227 4.73 12.24 3.86
N THR A 228 5.12 13.52 3.93
CA THR A 228 5.80 14.23 2.85
C THR A 228 7.20 14.61 3.27
N ASP A 229 8.16 14.48 2.37
CA ASP A 229 9.55 14.90 2.53
C ASP A 229 9.83 16.03 1.53
N ILE A 230 9.99 17.26 2.03
CA ILE A 230 10.18 18.46 1.21
C ILE A 230 11.68 18.78 1.13
N ARG A 231 12.19 18.91 -0.10
CA ARG A 231 13.61 19.14 -0.41
C ARG A 231 13.86 20.49 -1.09
#